data_AF-A0A233HP53-F1
#
_entry.id   AF-A0A233HP53-F1
#
_cell.length_a   1.000
_cell.length_b   1.000
_cell.length_c   1.000
_cell.angle_alpha   90.00
_cell.angle_beta   90.00
_cell.angle_gamma   90.00
#
_symmetry.space_group_name_H-M   'P 1'
#
loop_
_entity.id
_entity.type
_entity.pdbx_description
1 polymer ?
#
loop_
_entity_poly.entity_id
_entity_poly.type
_entity_poly.pdbx_seq_one_letter_code
_entity_poly.pdbx_strand_id
1 'polypeptide(L)'
;MKIASLALAVVLATHALPSSATTEIDILGVYTPGTAEWFQQDHVAQIQHRFNVGNEILRQSGLDIKVNLIGTKEVKYDTQRGLKKSQEQALDAITPGNKQDPAFADIEQYRKQVGADMVALFRNLDIKNSPDYEDKGNGTYMLSCGLAWIIPAAYWNNSARYAQSRMYSHSYLNECGDDTFIHELGHNLGLNHAHEQYNGEPHLSNGTEQDAYGYGVQGQFATTMAYGFLFGIHSRSYTFSNPSKVCKGQACGVTDYANSVRAIGLSAPHIAAIYARPDGSNDGGTSPTEPTSPQQAIYDLQGPFAIPDHAQGELALPINVTYQGNAETATVQLDIEHPFVGDVSVKLYAPDGGYWNLKSYNQYDRNTAYRVRFTLSGMQQMNVQGQWRLVVADHYQGLTGVLNSARLSFE
;
A
#
# COMPACT_ATOMS: atom_id res chain seq x y z
N MET A 1 -28.86 27.03 62.09
CA MET A 1 -29.02 27.27 60.64
C MET A 1 -27.67 27.09 59.97
N LYS A 2 -27.43 25.97 59.30
CA LYS A 2 -26.26 25.78 58.42
C LYS A 2 -26.78 25.89 56.99
N ILE A 3 -26.31 26.88 56.25
CA ILE A 3 -26.64 27.11 54.84
C ILE A 3 -25.66 26.27 54.02
N ALA A 4 -26.19 25.30 53.26
CA ALA A 4 -25.41 24.51 52.32
C ALA A 4 -25.40 25.22 50.96
N SER A 5 -24.22 25.62 50.50
CA SER A 5 -24.00 26.19 49.16
C SER A 5 -24.10 25.09 48.11
N LEU A 6 -25.02 25.25 47.16
CA LEU A 6 -25.16 24.39 45.99
C LEU A 6 -24.16 24.86 44.92
N ALA A 7 -23.11 24.07 44.66
CA ALA A 7 -22.20 24.31 43.54
C ALA A 7 -22.84 23.73 42.27
N LEU A 8 -23.11 24.61 41.28
CA LEU A 8 -23.63 24.24 39.98
C LEU A 8 -22.47 23.73 39.11
N ALA A 9 -22.42 22.43 38.87
CA ALA A 9 -21.47 21.83 37.93
C ALA A 9 -21.95 22.09 36.50
N VAL A 10 -21.24 22.98 35.78
CA VAL A 10 -21.42 23.16 34.33
C VAL A 10 -20.69 22.01 33.64
N VAL A 11 -21.44 21.06 33.09
CA VAL A 11 -20.91 20.01 32.22
C VAL A 11 -20.68 20.61 30.83
N LEU A 12 -19.42 20.90 30.51
CA LEU A 12 -19.00 21.21 29.15
C LEU A 12 -19.00 19.91 28.34
N ALA A 13 -20.05 19.69 27.54
CA ALA A 13 -20.06 18.63 26.55
C ALA A 13 -19.08 18.98 25.42
N THR A 14 -17.85 18.45 25.50
CA THR A 14 -16.92 18.43 24.37
C THR A 14 -17.53 17.58 23.27
N HIS A 15 -18.11 18.23 22.25
CA HIS A 15 -18.49 17.55 21.03
C HIS A 15 -17.20 17.20 20.30
N ALA A 16 -16.75 15.94 20.44
CA ALA A 16 -15.79 15.40 19.50
C ALA A 16 -16.44 15.46 18.11
N LEU A 17 -15.85 16.24 17.20
CA LEU A 17 -16.23 16.19 15.80
C LEU A 17 -16.08 14.73 15.35
N PRO A 18 -17.05 14.16 14.60
CA PRO A 18 -16.86 12.86 14.03
C PRO A 18 -15.61 12.91 13.16
N SER A 19 -14.59 12.14 13.54
CA SER A 19 -13.52 11.81 12.59
C SER A 19 -14.21 11.07 11.45
N SER A 20 -14.24 11.64 10.25
CA SER A 20 -14.57 10.84 9.07
C SER A 20 -13.65 9.62 9.09
N ALA A 21 -14.22 8.43 8.87
CA ALA A 21 -13.44 7.22 8.75
C ALA A 21 -12.58 7.32 7.48
N THR A 22 -11.33 6.86 7.56
CA THR A 22 -10.44 6.73 6.39
C THR A 22 -11.14 5.94 5.29
N THR A 23 -11.10 6.46 4.06
CA THR A 23 -11.65 5.74 2.90
C THR A 23 -10.67 4.67 2.48
N GLU A 24 -10.95 3.40 2.76
CA GLU A 24 -10.09 2.32 2.25
C GLU A 24 -10.59 1.83 0.89
N ILE A 25 -9.68 1.40 0.01
CA ILE A 25 -9.98 0.87 -1.32
C ILE A 25 -9.25 -0.47 -1.43
N ASP A 26 -10.02 -1.54 -1.62
CA ASP A 26 -9.49 -2.89 -1.63
C ASP A 26 -9.16 -3.32 -3.07
N ILE A 27 -7.94 -3.81 -3.29
CA ILE A 27 -7.41 -4.03 -4.63
C ILE A 27 -6.89 -5.47 -4.75
N LEU A 28 -7.29 -6.13 -5.84
CA LEU A 28 -6.76 -7.40 -6.25
C LEU A 28 -5.50 -7.19 -7.10
N GLY A 29 -4.36 -7.73 -6.66
CA GLY A 29 -3.13 -7.76 -7.44
C GLY A 29 -3.07 -8.98 -8.36
N VAL A 30 -3.10 -8.77 -9.67
CA VAL A 30 -2.95 -9.85 -10.66
C VAL A 30 -1.53 -9.81 -11.20
N TYR A 31 -0.89 -10.95 -11.40
CA TYR A 31 0.47 -11.01 -11.94
C TYR A 31 0.66 -12.18 -12.89
N THR A 32 1.75 -12.14 -13.66
CA THR A 32 2.09 -13.21 -14.61
C THR A 32 3.22 -14.10 -14.09
N PRO A 33 3.35 -15.36 -14.55
CA PRO A 33 4.47 -16.23 -14.19
C PRO A 33 5.84 -15.58 -14.43
N GLY A 34 6.01 -14.85 -15.54
CA GLY A 34 7.25 -14.15 -15.84
C GLY A 34 7.60 -13.05 -14.81
N THR A 35 6.60 -12.46 -14.16
CA THR A 35 6.80 -11.52 -13.05
C THR A 35 7.30 -12.24 -11.81
N ALA A 36 6.70 -13.38 -11.47
CA ALA A 36 7.14 -14.20 -10.33
C ALA A 36 8.55 -14.74 -10.52
N GLU A 37 8.85 -15.26 -11.72
CA GLU A 37 10.17 -15.76 -12.09
C GLU A 37 11.25 -14.68 -12.00
N TRP A 38 10.98 -13.47 -12.51
CA TRP A 38 11.95 -12.38 -12.45
C TRP A 38 12.38 -12.02 -11.03
N PHE A 39 11.42 -11.96 -10.12
CA PHE A 39 11.67 -11.63 -8.72
C PHE A 39 12.02 -12.86 -7.87
N GLN A 40 12.30 -14.02 -8.48
CA GLN A 40 12.67 -15.24 -7.76
C GLN A 40 11.66 -15.60 -6.65
N GLN A 41 10.36 -15.41 -6.94
CA GLN A 41 9.23 -15.58 -6.02
C GLN A 41 9.01 -14.47 -4.96
N ASP A 42 9.78 -13.38 -4.99
CA ASP A 42 9.55 -12.20 -4.14
C ASP A 42 8.58 -11.17 -4.76
N HIS A 43 7.90 -11.49 -5.88
CA HIS A 43 7.02 -10.57 -6.61
C HIS A 43 5.89 -10.01 -5.74
N VAL A 44 5.35 -10.79 -4.81
CA VAL A 44 4.28 -10.32 -3.90
C VAL A 44 4.80 -9.20 -2.99
N ALA A 45 6.03 -9.30 -2.49
CA ALA A 45 6.64 -8.24 -1.69
C ALA A 45 6.88 -6.97 -2.54
N GLN A 46 7.24 -7.14 -3.81
CA GLN A 46 7.40 -6.01 -4.73
C GLN A 46 6.07 -5.32 -5.05
N ILE A 47 4.99 -6.10 -5.23
CA ILE A 47 3.63 -5.57 -5.38
C ILE A 47 3.25 -4.81 -4.10
N GLN A 48 3.41 -5.41 -2.92
CA GLN A 48 3.10 -4.76 -1.64
C GLN A 48 3.90 -3.46 -1.44
N HIS A 49 5.16 -3.42 -1.87
CA HIS A 49 5.97 -2.20 -1.85
C HIS A 49 5.32 -1.07 -2.67
N ARG A 50 4.73 -1.37 -3.84
CA ARG A 50 3.98 -0.37 -4.63
C ARG A 50 2.77 0.18 -3.87
N PHE A 51 2.05 -0.66 -3.13
CA PHE A 51 0.96 -0.21 -2.25
C PHE A 51 1.45 0.68 -1.12
N ASN A 52 2.59 0.34 -0.50
CA ASN A 52 3.18 1.16 0.56
C ASN A 52 3.60 2.54 0.04
N VAL A 53 4.25 2.59 -1.13
CA VAL A 53 4.62 3.85 -1.79
C VAL A 53 3.37 4.64 -2.19
N GLY A 54 2.33 3.99 -2.72
CA GLY A 54 1.06 4.62 -3.06
C GLY A 54 0.36 5.24 -1.85
N ASN A 55 0.29 4.52 -0.73
CA ASN A 55 -0.27 5.03 0.52
C ASN A 55 0.53 6.21 1.08
N GLU A 56 1.86 6.18 0.96
CA GLU A 56 2.69 7.32 1.35
C GLU A 56 2.39 8.55 0.47
N ILE A 57 2.23 8.37 -0.85
CA ILE A 57 1.87 9.46 -1.77
C ILE A 57 0.48 10.02 -1.45
N LEU A 58 -0.52 9.17 -1.21
CA LEU A 58 -1.87 9.60 -0.80
C LEU A 58 -1.81 10.44 0.48
N ARG A 59 -1.08 9.95 1.49
CA ARG A 59 -0.89 10.66 2.77
C ARG A 59 -0.17 11.99 2.59
N GLN A 60 0.92 12.04 1.82
CA GLN A 60 1.66 13.29 1.53
C GLN A 60 0.78 14.31 0.79
N SER A 61 -0.14 13.83 -0.06
CA SER A 61 -1.11 14.66 -0.77
C SER A 61 -2.18 15.27 0.14
N GLY A 62 -2.31 14.78 1.37
CA GLY A 62 -3.35 15.18 2.32
C GLY A 62 -4.69 14.46 2.10
N LEU A 63 -4.68 13.29 1.47
CA LEU A 63 -5.85 12.43 1.33
C LEU A 63 -5.94 11.46 2.50
N ASP A 64 -7.12 11.32 3.10
CA ASP A 64 -7.44 10.29 4.09
C ASP A 64 -7.99 9.03 3.37
N ILE A 65 -7.13 8.45 2.54
CA ILE A 65 -7.42 7.29 1.71
C ILE A 65 -6.31 6.26 1.90
N LYS A 66 -6.69 4.98 1.99
CA LYS A 66 -5.76 3.86 2.06
C LYS A 66 -6.09 2.83 0.99
N VAL A 67 -5.13 2.44 0.17
CA VAL A 67 -5.25 1.31 -0.75
C VAL A 67 -4.71 0.04 -0.10
N ASN A 68 -5.46 -1.06 -0.17
CA ASN A 68 -5.10 -2.33 0.44
C ASN A 68 -4.91 -3.40 -0.64
N LEU A 69 -3.82 -4.16 -0.56
CA LEU A 69 -3.68 -5.39 -1.33
C LEU A 69 -4.40 -6.51 -0.57
N ILE A 70 -5.59 -6.90 -1.03
CA ILE A 70 -6.43 -7.86 -0.30
C ILE A 70 -6.31 -9.30 -0.82
N GLY A 71 -5.59 -9.49 -1.92
CA GLY A 71 -5.32 -10.79 -2.49
C GLY A 71 -4.46 -10.68 -3.74
N THR A 72 -3.87 -11.79 -4.14
CA THR A 72 -3.14 -11.90 -5.40
C THR A 72 -3.62 -13.08 -6.24
N LYS A 73 -3.51 -12.95 -7.56
CA LYS A 73 -3.84 -14.02 -8.50
C LYS A 73 -2.77 -14.11 -9.59
N GLU A 74 -2.12 -15.26 -9.71
CA GLU A 74 -1.30 -15.56 -10.87
C GLU A 74 -2.20 -15.91 -12.06
N VAL A 75 -1.94 -15.30 -13.22
CA VAL A 75 -2.62 -15.61 -14.47
C VAL A 75 -1.58 -15.89 -15.55
N LYS A 76 -1.74 -17.03 -16.25
CA LYS A 76 -0.90 -17.44 -17.37
C LYS A 76 -1.21 -16.64 -18.64
N TYR A 77 -0.91 -15.34 -18.58
CA TYR A 77 -1.05 -14.40 -19.68
C TYR A 77 0.32 -14.04 -20.22
N ASP A 78 0.43 -13.93 -21.55
CA ASP A 78 1.63 -13.44 -22.23
C ASP A 78 2.93 -14.19 -21.85
N THR A 79 2.83 -15.51 -21.72
CA THR A 79 3.93 -16.39 -21.27
C THR A 79 4.85 -16.80 -22.41
N GLN A 80 4.46 -16.58 -23.67
CA GLN A 80 5.27 -16.98 -24.82
C GLN A 80 6.50 -16.07 -24.97
N ARG A 81 7.68 -16.69 -24.94
CA ARG A 81 8.96 -16.00 -25.12
C ARG A 81 9.00 -15.29 -26.48
N GLY A 82 9.40 -14.02 -26.49
CA GLY A 82 9.55 -13.24 -27.71
C GLY A 82 8.26 -12.65 -28.27
N LEU A 83 7.09 -12.94 -27.67
CA LEU A 83 5.78 -12.44 -28.15
C LEU A 83 5.04 -11.62 -27.08
N LYS A 84 5.76 -10.72 -26.41
CA LYS A 84 5.19 -9.90 -25.35
C LYS A 84 4.11 -8.95 -25.88
N LYS A 85 3.05 -8.78 -25.09
CA LYS A 85 1.91 -7.91 -25.38
C LYS A 85 2.15 -6.51 -24.83
N SER A 86 1.67 -5.49 -25.55
CA SER A 86 1.72 -4.12 -25.06
C SER A 86 0.86 -3.94 -23.81
N GLN A 87 1.09 -2.86 -23.06
CA GLN A 87 0.25 -2.48 -21.93
C GLN A 87 -1.20 -2.21 -22.33
N GLU A 88 -1.44 -1.69 -23.54
CA GLU A 88 -2.79 -1.51 -24.09
C GLU A 88 -3.49 -2.85 -24.27
N GLN A 89 -2.81 -3.81 -24.89
CA GLN A 89 -3.32 -5.17 -25.04
C GLN A 89 -3.53 -5.84 -23.68
N ALA A 90 -2.65 -5.63 -22.71
CA ALA A 90 -2.78 -6.20 -21.37
C ALA A 90 -3.94 -5.59 -20.57
N LEU A 91 -4.14 -4.27 -20.63
CA LEU A 91 -5.27 -3.61 -20.00
C LEU A 91 -6.59 -4.06 -20.63
N ASP A 92 -6.66 -4.11 -21.96
CA ASP A 92 -7.82 -4.65 -22.69
C ASP A 92 -8.07 -6.13 -22.35
N ALA A 93 -7.02 -6.94 -22.21
CA ALA A 93 -7.11 -8.37 -21.94
C ALA A 93 -7.65 -8.70 -20.53
N ILE A 94 -7.25 -7.94 -19.50
CA ILE A 94 -7.75 -8.17 -18.13
C ILE A 94 -9.13 -7.55 -17.90
N THR A 95 -9.50 -6.54 -18.67
CA THR A 95 -10.77 -5.82 -18.51
C THR A 95 -11.94 -6.63 -19.11
N PRO A 96 -13.04 -6.83 -18.38
CA PRO A 96 -14.23 -7.50 -18.90
C PRO A 96 -14.78 -6.80 -20.15
N GLY A 97 -14.95 -7.56 -21.23
CA GLY A 97 -15.47 -7.06 -22.49
C GLY A 97 -15.01 -7.88 -23.69
N ASN A 98 -15.27 -7.36 -24.89
CA ASN A 98 -15.03 -8.10 -26.15
C ASN A 98 -13.54 -8.39 -26.44
N LYS A 99 -12.61 -7.71 -25.76
CA LYS A 99 -11.17 -7.88 -25.92
C LYS A 99 -10.53 -8.68 -24.79
N GLN A 100 -11.34 -9.16 -23.83
CA GLN A 100 -10.83 -9.92 -22.70
C GLN A 100 -10.13 -11.19 -23.20
N ASP A 101 -8.93 -11.45 -22.70
CA ASP A 101 -8.22 -12.69 -23.01
C ASP A 101 -8.83 -13.84 -22.18
N PRO A 102 -9.02 -15.04 -22.75
CA PRO A 102 -9.55 -16.19 -22.02
C PRO A 102 -8.78 -16.53 -20.73
N ALA A 103 -7.51 -16.17 -20.62
CA ALA A 103 -6.72 -16.32 -19.40
C ALA A 103 -7.32 -15.59 -18.19
N PHE A 104 -8.09 -14.53 -18.41
CA PHE A 104 -8.74 -13.74 -17.37
C PHE A 104 -10.25 -14.01 -17.23
N ALA A 105 -10.79 -15.08 -17.83
CA ALA A 105 -12.23 -15.34 -17.88
C ALA A 105 -12.91 -15.40 -16.50
N ASP A 106 -12.18 -15.77 -15.44
CA ASP A 106 -12.68 -15.88 -14.07
C ASP A 106 -12.38 -14.65 -13.20
N ILE A 107 -11.81 -13.58 -13.76
CA ILE A 107 -11.30 -12.45 -12.96
C ILE A 107 -12.39 -11.73 -12.17
N GLU A 108 -13.57 -11.51 -12.75
CA GLU A 108 -14.67 -10.84 -12.06
C GLU A 108 -15.31 -11.73 -10.98
N GLN A 109 -15.32 -13.05 -11.20
CA GLN A 109 -15.75 -13.99 -10.17
C GLN A 109 -14.80 -13.92 -8.97
N TYR A 110 -13.50 -13.95 -9.22
CA TYR A 110 -12.49 -13.88 -8.16
C TYR A 110 -12.48 -12.51 -7.47
N ARG A 111 -12.54 -11.40 -8.23
CA ARG A 111 -12.65 -10.04 -7.72
C ARG A 111 -13.84 -9.90 -6.76
N LYS A 112 -15.02 -10.40 -7.16
CA LYS A 112 -16.22 -10.40 -6.32
C LYS A 112 -16.05 -11.28 -5.08
N GLN A 113 -15.42 -12.45 -5.23
CA GLN A 113 -15.18 -13.39 -4.12
C GLN A 113 -14.31 -12.75 -3.02
N VAL A 114 -13.26 -12.03 -3.40
CA VAL A 114 -12.36 -11.38 -2.43
C VAL A 114 -12.86 -10.00 -1.98
N GLY A 115 -13.83 -9.42 -2.69
CA GLY A 115 -14.36 -8.09 -2.38
C GLY A 115 -13.47 -6.95 -2.85
N ALA A 116 -12.75 -7.11 -3.97
CA ALA A 116 -11.84 -6.08 -4.47
C ALA A 116 -12.56 -4.98 -5.28
N ASP A 117 -12.52 -3.76 -4.78
CA ASP A 117 -13.00 -2.56 -5.45
C ASP A 117 -12.27 -2.30 -6.78
N MET A 118 -10.99 -2.65 -6.89
CA MET A 118 -10.18 -2.48 -8.10
C MET A 118 -9.32 -3.69 -8.42
N VAL A 119 -8.83 -3.79 -9.66
CA VAL A 119 -7.91 -4.84 -10.10
C VAL A 119 -6.69 -4.22 -10.76
N ALA A 120 -5.49 -4.58 -10.31
CA ALA A 120 -4.23 -4.08 -10.86
C ALA A 120 -3.39 -5.24 -11.42
N LEU A 121 -3.08 -5.21 -12.71
CA LEU A 121 -2.20 -6.17 -13.37
C LEU A 121 -0.74 -5.72 -13.29
N PHE A 122 0.09 -6.48 -12.58
CA PHE A 122 1.51 -6.26 -12.47
C PHE A 122 2.27 -7.20 -13.41
N ARG A 123 3.07 -6.62 -14.30
CA ARG A 123 3.96 -7.38 -15.20
C ARG A 123 5.42 -7.03 -14.99
N ASN A 124 6.28 -7.90 -15.47
CA ASN A 124 7.68 -7.55 -15.69
C ASN A 124 7.85 -7.14 -17.16
N LEU A 125 8.59 -6.06 -17.40
CA LEU A 125 8.92 -5.61 -18.75
C LEU A 125 10.15 -6.35 -19.29
N ASP A 126 9.94 -7.11 -20.35
CA ASP A 126 11.01 -7.66 -21.17
C ASP A 126 11.44 -6.62 -22.21
N ILE A 127 12.47 -5.83 -21.91
CA ILE A 127 12.97 -4.74 -22.78
C ILE A 127 13.45 -5.21 -24.16
N LYS A 128 13.67 -6.52 -24.37
CA LYS A 128 14.12 -7.02 -25.67
C LYS A 128 12.96 -7.42 -26.58
N ASN A 129 11.80 -7.70 -26.00
CA ASN A 129 10.70 -8.34 -26.72
C ASN A 129 9.34 -7.66 -26.51
N SER A 130 9.25 -6.67 -25.61
CA SER A 130 8.02 -5.92 -25.36
C SER A 130 7.89 -4.73 -26.30
N PRO A 131 6.70 -4.50 -26.88
CA PRO A 131 6.42 -3.30 -27.69
C PRO A 131 6.37 -2.02 -26.86
N ASP A 132 6.40 -2.11 -25.52
CA ASP A 132 6.38 -0.94 -24.62
C ASP A 132 7.79 -0.37 -24.34
N TYR A 133 8.82 -0.93 -24.97
CA TYR A 133 10.20 -0.44 -24.93
C TYR A 133 10.76 -0.28 -26.35
N GLU A 134 11.36 0.87 -26.63
CA GLU A 134 12.04 1.15 -27.89
C GLU A 134 13.42 1.78 -27.61
N ASP A 135 14.49 1.08 -27.99
CA ASP A 135 15.84 1.65 -28.04
C ASP A 135 16.02 2.44 -29.35
N LYS A 136 16.33 3.74 -29.25
CA LYS A 136 16.51 4.61 -30.42
C LYS A 136 17.92 4.55 -31.00
N GLY A 137 18.82 3.75 -30.44
CA GLY A 137 20.17 3.51 -30.95
C GLY A 137 21.14 4.69 -30.81
N ASN A 138 20.73 5.77 -30.12
CA ASN A 138 21.55 6.96 -29.84
C ASN A 138 21.77 7.18 -28.33
N GLY A 139 21.57 6.13 -27.52
CA GLY A 139 21.60 6.20 -26.05
C GLY A 139 20.31 6.74 -25.42
N THR A 140 19.26 6.98 -26.22
CA THR A 140 17.92 7.31 -25.72
C THR A 140 16.95 6.15 -25.97
N TYR A 141 15.95 6.02 -25.10
CA TYR A 141 14.91 5.01 -25.22
C TYR A 141 13.54 5.61 -24.95
N MET A 142 12.50 4.95 -25.44
CA MET A 142 11.12 5.17 -25.00
C MET A 142 10.68 3.97 -24.17
N LEU A 143 10.01 4.27 -23.06
CA LEU A 143 9.52 3.30 -22.10
C LEU A 143 8.12 3.72 -21.68
N SER A 144 7.16 2.82 -21.79
CA SER A 144 5.84 2.99 -21.20
C SER A 144 5.69 2.07 -19.99
N CYS A 145 5.26 2.67 -18.87
CA CYS A 145 5.33 2.03 -17.56
C CYS A 145 4.02 1.47 -17.05
N GLY A 146 2.91 1.97 -17.57
CA GLY A 146 1.59 1.60 -17.09
C GLY A 146 0.49 2.20 -17.96
N LEU A 147 -0.70 1.65 -17.78
CA LEU A 147 -1.90 2.15 -18.39
C LEU A 147 -3.11 1.81 -17.51
N ALA A 148 -4.07 2.71 -17.44
CA ALA A 148 -5.32 2.51 -16.73
C ALA A 148 -6.48 3.21 -17.42
N TRP A 149 -7.70 2.72 -17.16
CA TRP A 149 -8.90 3.43 -17.60
C TRP A 149 -9.11 4.70 -16.78
N ILE A 150 -9.36 5.82 -17.46
CA ILE A 150 -9.76 7.06 -16.79
C ILE A 150 -11.26 7.02 -16.54
N ILE A 151 -11.68 7.11 -15.26
CA ILE A 151 -13.08 7.05 -14.87
C ILE A 151 -13.49 8.33 -14.14
N PRO A 152 -14.21 9.24 -14.81
CA PRO A 152 -14.69 10.48 -14.21
C PRO A 152 -15.62 10.27 -13.03
N ALA A 153 -15.58 11.17 -12.06
CA ALA A 153 -16.46 11.15 -10.89
C ALA A 153 -17.95 11.09 -11.27
N ALA A 154 -18.37 11.82 -12.30
CA ALA A 154 -19.75 11.86 -12.80
C ALA A 154 -20.29 10.48 -13.21
N TYR A 155 -19.42 9.54 -13.61
CA TYR A 155 -19.84 8.21 -14.05
C TYR A 155 -20.33 7.35 -12.89
N TRP A 156 -19.92 7.63 -11.65
CA TRP A 156 -20.43 6.92 -10.47
C TRP A 156 -21.91 7.22 -10.20
N ASN A 157 -22.40 8.39 -10.60
CA ASN A 157 -23.80 8.76 -10.47
C ASN A 157 -24.65 8.35 -11.69
N ASN A 158 -24.08 8.49 -12.89
CA ASN A 158 -24.84 8.32 -14.13
C ASN A 158 -24.73 6.92 -14.74
N SER A 159 -23.62 6.21 -14.48
CA SER A 159 -23.22 4.98 -15.16
C SER A 159 -22.40 4.05 -14.25
N ALA A 160 -22.79 3.87 -12.99
CA ALA A 160 -22.00 3.17 -11.98
C ALA A 160 -21.51 1.77 -12.40
N ARG A 161 -22.35 1.00 -13.12
CA ARG A 161 -21.96 -0.32 -13.64
C ARG A 161 -20.82 -0.24 -14.65
N TYR A 162 -20.83 0.77 -15.52
CA TYR A 162 -19.74 1.01 -16.46
C TYR A 162 -18.47 1.40 -15.70
N ALA A 163 -18.57 2.32 -14.74
CA ALA A 163 -17.44 2.74 -13.89
C ALA A 163 -16.80 1.54 -13.19
N GLN A 164 -17.61 0.70 -12.52
CA GLN A 164 -17.16 -0.53 -11.85
C GLN A 164 -16.45 -1.50 -12.80
N SER A 165 -16.99 -1.69 -14.01
CA SER A 165 -16.42 -2.61 -15.01
C SER A 165 -15.06 -2.15 -15.57
N ARG A 166 -14.64 -0.92 -15.27
CA ARG A 166 -13.39 -0.32 -15.75
C ARG A 166 -12.40 0.06 -14.65
N MET A 167 -12.59 -0.40 -13.42
CA MET A 167 -11.61 -0.28 -12.33
C MET A 167 -10.42 -1.23 -12.50
N TYR A 168 -9.71 -1.06 -13.61
CA TYR A 168 -8.56 -1.85 -14.01
C TYR A 168 -7.38 -0.96 -14.35
N SER A 169 -6.20 -1.41 -13.94
CA SER A 169 -4.91 -0.81 -14.27
C SER A 169 -3.88 -1.88 -14.60
N HIS A 170 -2.80 -1.46 -15.26
CA HIS A 170 -1.63 -2.27 -15.57
C HIS A 170 -0.36 -1.48 -15.22
N SER A 171 0.63 -2.13 -14.59
CA SER A 171 1.93 -1.53 -14.31
C SER A 171 3.08 -2.53 -14.45
N TYR A 172 4.22 -2.05 -14.95
CA TYR A 172 5.48 -2.79 -14.90
C TYR A 172 6.22 -2.58 -13.57
N LEU A 173 6.92 -3.60 -13.07
CA LEU A 173 7.57 -3.56 -11.75
C LEU A 173 9.08 -3.31 -11.78
N ASN A 174 9.81 -3.66 -12.84
CA ASN A 174 11.27 -3.67 -12.87
C ASN A 174 11.91 -2.40 -13.47
N GLU A 175 11.50 -2.00 -14.67
CA GLU A 175 12.09 -0.83 -15.36
C GLU A 175 11.40 0.50 -14.99
N CYS A 176 10.38 0.42 -14.15
CA CYS A 176 9.50 1.52 -13.79
C CYS A 176 9.55 1.74 -12.30
N GLY A 177 9.57 3.01 -11.90
CA GLY A 177 9.71 3.34 -10.49
C GLY A 177 8.44 3.08 -9.68
N ASP A 178 8.60 3.07 -8.36
CA ASP A 178 7.61 2.46 -7.47
C ASP A 178 6.25 3.20 -7.37
N ASP A 179 6.19 4.44 -7.86
CA ASP A 179 4.97 5.25 -7.91
C ASP A 179 4.08 4.99 -9.14
N THR A 180 4.56 4.22 -10.13
CA THR A 180 3.79 3.97 -11.36
C THR A 180 2.42 3.39 -11.03
N PHE A 181 2.35 2.46 -10.09
CA PHE A 181 1.08 1.89 -9.64
C PHE A 181 0.07 2.95 -9.18
N ILE A 182 0.49 3.89 -8.33
CA ILE A 182 -0.40 4.92 -7.81
C ILE A 182 -0.73 5.98 -8.87
N HIS A 183 0.16 6.21 -9.84
CA HIS A 183 -0.14 7.00 -11.03
C HIS A 183 -1.29 6.37 -11.82
N GLU A 184 -1.22 5.07 -12.10
CA GLU A 184 -2.28 4.37 -12.83
C GLU A 184 -3.60 4.31 -12.05
N LEU A 185 -3.54 4.13 -10.73
CA LEU A 185 -4.72 4.28 -9.88
C LEU A 185 -5.31 5.70 -9.94
N GLY A 186 -4.45 6.72 -10.08
CA GLY A 186 -4.87 8.10 -10.31
C GLY A 186 -5.77 8.24 -11.54
N HIS A 187 -5.46 7.55 -12.64
CA HIS A 187 -6.34 7.49 -13.79
C HIS A 187 -7.69 6.84 -13.45
N ASN A 188 -7.71 5.68 -12.78
CA ASN A 188 -8.96 5.08 -12.34
C ASN A 188 -9.77 5.98 -11.39
N LEU A 189 -9.11 6.86 -10.63
CA LEU A 189 -9.74 7.88 -9.77
C LEU A 189 -10.25 9.10 -10.56
N GLY A 190 -10.03 9.16 -11.87
CA GLY A 190 -10.54 10.19 -12.77
C GLY A 190 -9.54 11.30 -13.07
N LEU A 191 -8.24 11.04 -12.94
CA LEU A 191 -7.19 12.04 -13.21
C LEU A 191 -6.64 11.94 -14.63
N ASN A 192 -6.30 13.10 -15.19
CA ASN A 192 -5.45 13.26 -16.35
C ASN A 192 -4.01 13.55 -15.92
N HIS A 193 -3.11 13.57 -16.88
CA HIS A 193 -1.76 14.09 -16.65
C HIS A 193 -1.77 15.61 -16.43
N ALA A 194 -0.60 16.25 -16.33
CA ALA A 194 -0.52 17.70 -16.27
C ALA A 194 -0.95 18.35 -17.59
N HIS A 195 -1.51 19.57 -17.54
CA HIS A 195 -1.98 20.31 -18.72
C HIS A 195 -0.91 20.45 -19.81
N GLU A 196 0.35 20.65 -19.40
CA GLU A 196 1.52 20.81 -20.28
C GLU A 196 1.82 19.58 -21.13
N GLN A 197 1.17 18.44 -20.86
CA GLN A 197 1.28 17.20 -21.65
C GLN A 197 0.29 17.13 -22.81
N TYR A 198 -0.59 18.12 -22.95
CA TYR A 198 -1.67 18.13 -23.94
C TYR A 198 -1.66 19.41 -24.78
N ASN A 199 -2.11 19.28 -26.03
CA ASN A 199 -2.37 20.42 -26.92
C ASN A 199 -3.82 20.95 -26.77
N GLY A 200 -4.49 20.63 -25.65
CA GLY A 200 -5.89 20.95 -25.40
C GLY A 200 -6.33 20.50 -24.00
N GLU A 201 -7.64 20.44 -23.77
CA GLU A 201 -8.23 20.19 -22.45
C GLU A 201 -8.92 18.80 -22.40
N PRO A 202 -8.20 17.72 -22.04
CA PRO A 202 -8.76 16.37 -21.95
C PRO A 202 -10.09 16.24 -21.20
N HIS A 203 -10.30 17.01 -20.13
CA HIS A 203 -11.52 16.98 -19.34
C HIS A 203 -12.79 17.29 -20.15
N LEU A 204 -12.67 18.06 -21.25
CA LEU A 204 -13.77 18.33 -22.17
C LEU A 204 -14.15 17.11 -23.02
N SER A 205 -13.21 16.20 -23.29
CA SER A 205 -13.44 15.03 -24.16
C SER A 205 -13.70 13.74 -23.38
N ASN A 206 -13.03 13.54 -22.24
CA ASN A 206 -13.19 12.36 -21.41
C ASN A 206 -14.14 12.58 -20.21
N GLY A 207 -14.56 13.83 -19.95
CA GLY A 207 -15.57 14.17 -18.96
C GLY A 207 -15.08 14.15 -17.51
N THR A 208 -13.77 14.11 -17.26
CA THR A 208 -13.22 14.30 -15.91
C THR A 208 -13.52 15.70 -15.37
N GLU A 209 -13.28 15.90 -14.08
CA GLU A 209 -13.35 17.23 -13.49
C GLU A 209 -12.36 18.21 -14.15
N GLN A 210 -12.73 19.50 -14.20
CA GLN A 210 -11.93 20.56 -14.85
C GLN A 210 -10.50 20.69 -14.29
N ASP A 211 -10.31 20.40 -13.02
CA ASP A 211 -9.04 20.48 -12.30
C ASP A 211 -8.44 19.10 -11.99
N ALA A 212 -8.96 18.00 -12.58
CA ALA A 212 -8.43 16.65 -12.42
C ALA A 212 -7.13 16.43 -13.23
N TYR A 213 -6.11 17.23 -12.93
CA TYR A 213 -4.84 17.24 -13.64
C TYR A 213 -3.67 17.12 -12.68
N GLY A 214 -2.59 16.54 -13.17
CA GLY A 214 -1.27 16.70 -12.58
C GLY A 214 -0.82 18.17 -12.61
N TYR A 215 0.25 18.45 -11.89
CA TYR A 215 0.89 19.76 -11.84
C TYR A 215 2.41 19.62 -11.76
N GLY A 216 3.12 20.61 -12.30
CA GLY A 216 4.56 20.72 -12.15
C GLY A 216 5.01 22.17 -12.31
N VAL A 217 6.19 22.46 -11.80
CA VAL A 217 6.88 23.73 -11.95
C VAL A 217 8.27 23.46 -12.49
N GLN A 218 8.59 24.13 -13.60
CA GLN A 218 9.86 23.96 -14.32
C GLN A 218 11.08 24.05 -13.40
N GLY A 219 11.90 23.00 -13.41
CA GLY A 219 13.12 22.84 -12.61
C GLY A 219 12.91 22.71 -11.11
N GLN A 220 11.67 22.69 -10.60
CA GLN A 220 11.37 22.62 -9.16
C GLN A 220 10.76 21.29 -8.74
N PHE A 221 9.62 20.93 -9.33
CA PHE A 221 8.92 19.68 -9.01
C PHE A 221 7.90 19.28 -10.08
N ALA A 222 7.51 18.02 -10.05
CA ALA A 222 6.39 17.47 -10.80
C ALA A 222 5.65 16.49 -9.88
N THR A 223 4.33 16.65 -9.79
CA THR A 223 3.43 15.79 -8.99
C THR A 223 3.22 14.43 -9.68
N THR A 224 2.62 13.47 -8.98
CA THR A 224 2.49 12.07 -9.41
C THR A 224 1.90 11.90 -10.82
N MET A 225 0.92 12.72 -11.23
CA MET A 225 0.32 12.62 -12.57
C MET A 225 1.09 13.39 -13.66
N ALA A 226 2.20 14.03 -13.33
CA ALA A 226 2.98 14.84 -14.27
C ALA A 226 4.25 14.11 -14.74
N TYR A 227 4.55 14.20 -16.02
CA TYR A 227 5.81 13.70 -16.58
C TYR A 227 6.97 14.62 -16.20
N GLY A 228 7.73 14.22 -15.18
CA GLY A 228 8.81 15.04 -14.62
C GLY A 228 9.78 15.61 -15.66
N PHE A 229 10.13 14.84 -16.70
CA PHE A 229 11.06 15.29 -17.74
C PHE A 229 10.57 16.53 -18.52
N LEU A 230 9.25 16.71 -18.68
CA LEU A 230 8.70 17.91 -19.32
C LEU A 230 8.84 19.16 -18.45
N PHE A 231 9.02 18.96 -17.15
CA PHE A 231 9.29 20.00 -16.17
C PHE A 231 10.78 20.10 -15.83
N GLY A 232 11.68 19.41 -16.55
CA GLY A 232 13.11 19.40 -16.23
C GLY A 232 13.43 18.71 -14.88
N ILE A 233 12.56 17.80 -14.45
CA ILE A 233 12.62 17.12 -13.16
C ILE A 233 12.86 15.62 -13.35
N HIS A 234 13.95 15.13 -12.77
CA HIS A 234 14.30 13.70 -12.75
C HIS A 234 14.04 13.04 -11.38
N SER A 235 13.85 13.85 -10.34
CA SER A 235 13.42 13.42 -9.02
C SER A 235 11.88 13.41 -8.94
N ARG A 236 11.30 12.66 -8.01
CA ARG A 236 9.84 12.57 -7.90
C ARG A 236 9.34 13.37 -6.71
N SER A 237 8.29 14.15 -6.91
CA SER A 237 7.55 14.73 -5.79
C SER A 237 6.40 13.77 -5.50
N TYR A 238 6.54 13.01 -4.41
CA TYR A 238 5.62 11.97 -3.98
C TYR A 238 4.28 12.55 -3.47
N THR A 239 3.56 13.26 -4.33
CA THR A 239 2.28 13.89 -4.05
C THR A 239 1.46 14.08 -5.31
N PHE A 240 0.15 13.93 -5.21
CA PHE A 240 -0.83 14.44 -6.16
C PHE A 240 -0.94 15.97 -6.07
N SER A 241 -1.49 16.60 -7.11
CA SER A 241 -1.65 18.05 -7.12
C SER A 241 -2.69 18.51 -6.09
N ASN A 242 -2.31 19.50 -5.29
CA ASN A 242 -3.10 20.05 -4.21
C ASN A 242 -2.74 21.54 -3.99
N PRO A 243 -3.61 22.49 -4.36
CA PRO A 243 -3.34 23.92 -4.22
C PRO A 243 -3.13 24.38 -2.76
N SER A 244 -3.62 23.61 -1.79
CA SER A 244 -3.48 23.91 -0.35
C SER A 244 -2.20 23.32 0.29
N LYS A 245 -1.39 22.57 -0.47
CA LYS A 245 -0.10 22.03 -0.02
C LYS A 245 1.05 22.77 -0.65
N VAL A 246 2.23 22.73 0.00
CA VAL A 246 3.44 23.42 -0.47
C VAL A 246 4.49 22.40 -0.92
N CYS A 247 4.95 22.55 -2.16
CA CYS A 247 6.00 21.80 -2.81
C CYS A 247 7.16 22.74 -3.12
N LYS A 248 8.34 22.50 -2.52
CA LYS A 248 9.55 23.31 -2.74
C LYS A 248 9.32 24.83 -2.63
N GLY A 249 8.49 25.25 -1.67
CA GLY A 249 8.20 26.66 -1.41
C GLY A 249 7.11 27.30 -2.30
N GLN A 250 6.45 26.51 -3.16
CA GLN A 250 5.30 26.96 -3.97
C GLN A 250 4.10 26.03 -3.77
N ALA A 251 2.90 26.41 -4.18
CA ALA A 251 1.74 25.54 -4.08
C ALA A 251 1.92 24.27 -4.93
N CYS A 252 1.53 23.10 -4.43
CA CYS A 252 1.57 21.82 -5.16
C CYS A 252 0.44 21.68 -6.20
N GLY A 253 -0.19 22.78 -6.61
CA GLY A 253 -1.33 22.78 -7.51
C GLY A 253 -1.86 24.19 -7.69
N VAL A 254 -2.89 24.32 -8.52
CA VAL A 254 -3.57 25.60 -8.79
C VAL A 254 -5.07 25.37 -8.72
N THR A 255 -5.78 26.20 -7.95
CA THR A 255 -7.25 26.13 -7.82
C THR A 255 -7.89 26.20 -9.21
N ASP A 256 -8.88 25.34 -9.46
CA ASP A 256 -9.62 25.23 -10.73
C ASP A 256 -8.79 24.91 -11.97
N TYR A 257 -7.51 24.51 -11.80
CA TYR A 257 -6.61 24.15 -12.90
C TYR A 257 -5.92 22.80 -12.66
N ALA A 258 -5.34 22.59 -11.47
CA ALA A 258 -4.68 21.34 -11.10
C ALA A 258 -4.85 21.05 -9.60
N ASN A 259 -5.86 20.23 -9.29
CA ASN A 259 -6.25 19.82 -7.95
C ASN A 259 -6.77 18.37 -7.95
N SER A 260 -5.85 17.44 -8.18
CA SER A 260 -6.12 16.00 -8.18
C SER A 260 -6.79 15.52 -6.89
N VAL A 261 -6.43 16.10 -5.74
CA VAL A 261 -7.01 15.74 -4.44
C VAL A 261 -8.53 15.94 -4.40
N ARG A 262 -9.05 17.01 -5.01
CA ARG A 262 -10.50 17.23 -5.10
C ARG A 262 -11.19 16.16 -5.95
N ALA A 263 -10.66 15.89 -7.13
CA ALA A 263 -11.23 14.89 -8.04
C ALA A 263 -11.19 13.47 -7.42
N ILE A 264 -10.08 13.11 -6.78
CA ILE A 264 -9.96 11.86 -6.01
C ILE A 264 -11.04 11.79 -4.91
N GLY A 265 -11.25 12.88 -4.16
CA GLY A 265 -12.25 12.93 -3.10
C GLY A 265 -13.70 12.74 -3.58
N LEU A 266 -13.98 13.01 -4.86
CA LEU A 266 -15.29 12.73 -5.47
C LEU A 266 -15.43 11.26 -5.88
N SER A 267 -14.38 10.64 -6.42
CA SER A 267 -14.43 9.27 -6.93
C SER A 267 -14.23 8.21 -5.84
N ALA A 268 -13.30 8.43 -4.92
CA ALA A 268 -12.84 7.42 -3.97
C ALA A 268 -13.95 6.82 -3.08
N PRO A 269 -14.90 7.60 -2.53
CA PRO A 269 -15.99 7.03 -1.73
C PRO A 269 -16.90 6.09 -2.51
N HIS A 270 -17.11 6.35 -3.81
CA HIS A 270 -17.90 5.45 -4.66
C HIS A 270 -17.14 4.16 -4.98
N ILE A 271 -15.83 4.27 -5.23
CA ILE A 271 -14.97 3.11 -5.50
C ILE A 271 -14.91 2.20 -4.29
N ALA A 272 -14.66 2.76 -3.11
CA ALA A 272 -14.60 2.03 -1.83
C ALA A 272 -15.92 1.33 -1.44
N ALA A 273 -17.02 1.64 -2.14
CA ALA A 273 -18.35 1.09 -1.91
C ALA A 273 -18.77 0.09 -2.99
N ILE A 274 -17.89 -0.27 -3.93
CA ILE A 274 -18.18 -1.26 -4.99
C ILE A 274 -18.53 -2.61 -4.35
N TYR A 275 -17.75 -3.03 -3.36
CA TYR A 275 -18.08 -4.18 -2.53
C TYR A 275 -18.23 -3.74 -1.08
N ALA A 276 -19.40 -4.04 -0.48
CA ALA A 276 -19.62 -3.78 0.93
C ALA A 276 -18.62 -4.60 1.75
N ARG A 277 -17.87 -3.94 2.63
CA ARG A 277 -17.12 -4.63 3.67
C ARG A 277 -18.12 -5.33 4.59
N PRO A 278 -17.86 -6.58 5.02
CA PRO A 278 -18.54 -7.11 6.19
C PRO A 278 -18.31 -6.12 7.33
N ASP A 279 -19.38 -5.49 7.77
CA ASP A 279 -19.35 -4.56 8.89
C ASP A 279 -19.05 -5.34 10.16
N GLY A 280 -18.01 -4.94 10.88
CA GLY A 280 -17.64 -5.48 12.18
C GLY A 280 -18.64 -5.13 13.30
N SER A 281 -19.94 -5.12 13.01
CA SER A 281 -21.01 -4.90 13.99
C SER A 281 -22.20 -5.81 13.70
N ASN A 282 -22.14 -7.05 14.17
CA ASN A 282 -23.20 -7.60 15.01
C ASN A 282 -22.80 -8.93 15.65
N ASP A 283 -23.05 -8.94 16.95
CA ASP A 283 -23.03 -10.05 17.90
C ASP A 283 -24.08 -11.12 17.50
N GLY A 284 -23.71 -12.40 17.55
CA GLY A 284 -24.65 -13.52 17.38
C GLY A 284 -24.17 -14.63 16.43
N GLY A 285 -23.54 -15.66 16.99
CA GLY A 285 -22.95 -16.78 16.26
C GLY A 285 -23.93 -17.62 15.44
N THR A 286 -23.50 -17.98 14.23
CA THR A 286 -23.27 -19.38 13.79
C THR A 286 -22.60 -19.31 12.41
N SER A 287 -21.30 -19.59 12.37
CA SER A 287 -20.50 -19.64 11.14
C SER A 287 -21.03 -20.67 10.14
N PRO A 288 -21.26 -20.30 8.89
CA PRO A 288 -21.07 -21.18 7.75
C PRO A 288 -19.58 -21.21 7.39
N THR A 289 -19.07 -22.41 7.17
CA THR A 289 -17.68 -22.76 6.83
C THR A 289 -17.14 -22.02 5.61
N GLU A 290 -16.04 -21.31 5.83
CA GLU A 290 -15.20 -20.60 4.85
C GLU A 290 -14.30 -21.59 4.05
N PRO A 291 -14.22 -21.50 2.71
CA PRO A 291 -13.15 -22.12 1.93
C PRO A 291 -11.92 -21.21 1.86
N THR A 292 -10.75 -21.81 2.09
CA THR A 292 -9.41 -21.24 2.29
C THR A 292 -8.85 -20.31 1.19
N SER A 293 -8.43 -19.11 1.61
CA SER A 293 -7.52 -18.18 0.90
C SER A 293 -6.05 -18.43 1.33
N PRO A 294 -5.02 -18.20 0.50
CA PRO A 294 -3.62 -18.50 0.86
C PRO A 294 -3.15 -17.64 2.05
N GLN A 295 -2.62 -18.28 3.07
CA GLN A 295 -2.35 -17.66 4.36
C GLN A 295 -1.18 -16.68 4.35
N GLN A 296 -1.44 -15.47 4.85
CA GLN A 296 -0.42 -14.49 5.19
C GLN A 296 0.59 -15.12 6.15
N ALA A 297 1.87 -15.16 5.75
CA ALA A 297 2.94 -15.73 6.55
C ALA A 297 3.94 -14.68 7.04
N ILE A 298 3.66 -13.38 6.88
CA ILE A 298 4.56 -12.28 7.27
C ILE A 298 3.80 -11.22 8.08
N TYR A 299 4.41 -10.80 9.19
CA TYR A 299 3.86 -9.89 10.18
C TYR A 299 4.88 -8.81 10.54
N ASP A 300 4.56 -7.56 10.20
CA ASP A 300 5.44 -6.40 10.42
C ASP A 300 4.94 -5.53 11.58
N LEU A 301 5.86 -5.15 12.45
CA LEU A 301 5.74 -4.06 13.41
C LEU A 301 6.62 -2.91 12.92
N GLN A 302 6.00 -1.83 12.47
CA GLN A 302 6.71 -0.61 12.08
C GLN A 302 6.69 0.39 13.24
N GLY A 303 7.86 0.75 13.73
CA GLY A 303 8.03 1.75 14.78
C GLY A 303 7.97 3.19 14.25
N PRO A 304 8.51 4.16 15.00
CA PRO A 304 9.32 3.99 16.20
C PRO A 304 8.49 3.64 17.44
N PHE A 305 8.88 2.58 18.16
CA PHE A 305 8.37 2.29 19.50
C PHE A 305 9.44 2.62 20.52
N ALA A 306 9.14 3.52 21.46
CA ALA A 306 10.05 3.83 22.56
C ALA A 306 10.25 2.58 23.43
N ILE A 307 11.50 2.26 23.73
CA ILE A 307 11.88 1.26 24.72
C ILE A 307 11.89 1.99 26.07
N PRO A 308 10.98 1.66 27.00
CA PRO A 308 10.98 2.28 28.31
C PRO A 308 12.30 2.04 29.05
N ASP A 309 12.72 3.03 29.83
CA ASP A 309 13.82 2.87 30.79
C ASP A 309 13.49 1.75 31.79
N HIS A 310 14.50 1.10 32.39
CA HIS A 310 14.31 0.00 33.33
C HIS A 310 13.27 0.30 34.44
N ALA A 311 13.23 1.54 34.94
CA ALA A 311 12.27 1.93 35.99
C ALA A 311 10.80 2.03 35.52
N GLN A 312 10.58 2.03 34.20
CA GLN A 312 9.28 2.27 33.56
C GLN A 312 8.66 1.01 32.94
N GLY A 313 9.35 -0.14 33.04
CA GLY A 313 8.86 -1.43 32.57
C GLY A 313 9.44 -1.85 31.22
N GLU A 314 8.73 -2.74 30.52
CA GLU A 314 9.17 -3.29 29.23
C GLU A 314 8.23 -2.86 28.09
N LEU A 315 8.77 -2.78 26.88
CA LEU A 315 7.97 -2.65 25.67
C LEU A 315 7.44 -4.03 25.28
N ALA A 316 6.12 -4.20 25.28
CA ALA A 316 5.47 -5.43 24.85
C ALA A 316 4.53 -5.13 23.68
N LEU A 317 4.83 -5.68 22.49
CA LEU A 317 4.07 -5.49 21.27
C LEU A 317 3.39 -6.79 20.83
N PRO A 318 2.06 -6.80 20.64
CA PRO A 318 1.36 -7.98 20.13
C PRO A 318 1.60 -8.14 18.63
N ILE A 319 1.75 -9.40 18.18
CA ILE A 319 1.80 -9.78 16.77
C ILE A 319 0.69 -10.82 16.57
N ASN A 320 -0.41 -10.42 15.92
CA ASN A 320 -1.55 -11.31 15.70
C ASN A 320 -1.30 -12.16 14.46
N VAL A 321 -0.88 -13.41 14.66
CA VAL A 321 -0.58 -14.36 13.59
C VAL A 321 -1.86 -15.06 13.14
N THR A 322 -2.25 -14.77 11.90
CA THR A 322 -3.42 -15.30 11.19
C THR A 322 -3.09 -16.49 10.30
N TYR A 323 -1.81 -16.86 10.18
CA TYR A 323 -1.33 -18.02 9.44
C TYR A 323 -1.99 -19.27 10.04
N GLN A 324 -2.67 -20.06 9.22
CA GLN A 324 -3.18 -21.37 9.61
C GLN A 324 -2.33 -22.42 8.89
N GLY A 325 -2.28 -23.61 9.46
CA GLY A 325 -1.26 -24.59 9.09
C GLY A 325 -0.04 -24.50 10.00
N ASN A 326 0.84 -25.46 9.77
CA ASN A 326 2.00 -25.70 10.61
C ASN A 326 3.23 -25.11 9.92
N ALA A 327 3.96 -24.23 10.59
CA ALA A 327 5.18 -23.65 10.04
C ALA A 327 6.37 -24.59 10.26
N GLU A 328 7.18 -24.77 9.22
CA GLU A 328 8.45 -25.51 9.32
C GLU A 328 9.55 -24.60 9.83
N THR A 329 9.54 -23.34 9.38
CA THR A 329 10.51 -22.34 9.81
C THR A 329 9.84 -21.02 10.15
N ALA A 330 10.51 -20.23 10.99
CA ALA A 330 10.13 -18.85 11.24
C ALA A 330 11.37 -17.98 11.27
N THR A 331 11.24 -16.75 10.78
CA THR A 331 12.32 -15.76 10.77
C THR A 331 11.88 -14.49 11.47
N VAL A 332 12.74 -13.96 12.35
CA VAL A 332 12.55 -12.66 13.00
C VAL A 332 13.62 -11.68 12.53
N GLN A 333 13.22 -10.53 12.01
CA GLN A 333 14.13 -9.41 11.72
C GLN A 333 13.86 -8.29 12.74
N LEU A 334 14.93 -7.69 13.27
CA LEU A 334 14.85 -6.61 14.25
C LEU A 334 15.74 -5.45 13.81
N ASP A 335 15.25 -4.23 14.05
CA ASP A 335 16.02 -2.99 14.00
C ASP A 335 15.77 -2.19 15.27
N ILE A 336 16.74 -2.20 16.18
CA ILE A 336 16.72 -1.46 17.44
C ILE A 336 17.89 -0.48 17.45
N GLU A 337 17.64 0.74 17.90
CA GLU A 337 18.67 1.71 18.25
C GLU A 337 18.62 1.99 19.74
N HIS A 338 19.76 1.89 20.41
CA HIS A 338 19.90 2.17 21.83
C HIS A 338 21.28 2.75 22.08
N PRO A 339 21.46 3.80 22.91
CA PRO A 339 22.79 4.34 23.19
C PRO A 339 23.79 3.29 23.72
N PHE A 340 23.29 2.22 24.32
CA PHE A 340 24.06 1.04 24.68
C PHE A 340 23.24 -0.25 24.54
N VAL A 341 23.34 -0.93 23.40
CA VAL A 341 22.52 -2.13 23.08
C VAL A 341 22.75 -3.29 24.05
N GLY A 342 23.87 -3.30 24.77
CA GLY A 342 24.13 -4.24 25.86
C GLY A 342 23.10 -4.24 26.99
N ASP A 343 22.37 -3.14 27.17
CA ASP A 343 21.33 -3.02 28.19
C ASP A 343 20.01 -3.69 27.76
N VAL A 344 19.85 -3.93 26.46
CA VAL A 344 18.59 -4.41 25.87
C VAL A 344 18.53 -5.94 25.87
N SER A 345 17.39 -6.49 26.26
CA SER A 345 17.03 -7.89 25.99
C SER A 345 15.81 -7.97 25.08
N VAL A 346 15.74 -9.01 24.26
CA VAL A 346 14.62 -9.23 23.34
C VAL A 346 14.14 -10.68 23.45
N LYS A 347 12.85 -10.84 23.70
CA LYS A 347 12.15 -12.13 23.71
C LYS A 347 10.97 -12.10 22.78
N LEU A 348 10.72 -13.22 22.10
CA LEU A 348 9.51 -13.42 21.32
C LEU A 348 8.72 -14.57 21.95
N TYR A 349 7.51 -14.28 22.40
CA TYR A 349 6.60 -15.26 22.97
C TYR A 349 5.64 -15.78 21.90
N ALA A 350 5.48 -17.10 21.86
CA ALA A 350 4.45 -17.79 21.09
C ALA A 350 3.08 -17.73 21.82
N PRO A 351 1.98 -18.06 21.14
CA PRO A 351 0.64 -18.04 21.71
C PRO A 351 0.44 -19.00 22.88
N ASP A 352 1.21 -20.09 22.94
CA ASP A 352 1.19 -21.08 24.03
C ASP A 352 1.99 -20.66 25.28
N GLY A 353 2.64 -19.49 25.23
CA GLY A 353 3.48 -18.96 26.30
C GLY A 353 4.94 -19.42 26.25
N GLY A 354 5.31 -20.33 25.34
CA GLY A 354 6.70 -20.62 25.01
C GLY A 354 7.40 -19.39 24.44
N TYR A 355 8.73 -19.31 24.53
CA TYR A 355 9.45 -18.13 24.02
C TYR A 355 10.84 -18.44 23.50
N TRP A 356 11.27 -17.61 22.55
CA TRP A 356 12.65 -17.54 22.06
C TRP A 356 13.34 -16.32 22.66
N ASN A 357 14.51 -16.54 23.26
CA ASN A 357 15.39 -15.47 23.72
C ASN A 357 16.28 -15.02 22.56
N LEU A 358 15.82 -14.01 21.81
CA LEU A 358 16.50 -13.50 20.63
C LEU A 358 17.76 -12.72 21.00
N LYS A 359 17.73 -12.00 22.12
CA LYS A 359 18.88 -11.31 22.68
C LYS A 359 18.83 -11.32 24.21
N SER A 360 19.92 -11.77 24.84
CA SER A 360 20.18 -11.49 26.26
C SER A 360 20.83 -10.13 26.42
N TYR A 361 20.56 -9.46 27.54
CA TYR A 361 21.37 -8.34 27.99
C TYR A 361 22.82 -8.80 28.14
N ASN A 362 23.77 -7.95 27.75
CA ASN A 362 25.19 -8.23 27.77
C ASN A 362 25.97 -6.92 27.96
N GLN A 363 26.48 -6.69 29.16
CA GLN A 363 27.26 -5.50 29.52
C GLN A 363 28.53 -5.25 28.68
N TYR A 364 28.94 -6.22 27.86
CA TYR A 364 30.09 -6.08 26.95
C TYR A 364 29.70 -5.64 25.54
N ASP A 365 28.41 -5.65 25.18
CA ASP A 365 27.90 -5.23 23.87
C ASP A 365 27.76 -3.71 23.82
N ARG A 366 28.84 -3.03 23.39
CA ARG A 366 28.92 -1.57 23.33
C ARG A 366 28.33 -0.96 22.04
N ASN A 367 27.61 -1.74 21.25
CA ASN A 367 27.00 -1.25 20.01
C ASN A 367 25.86 -0.27 20.30
N THR A 368 25.56 0.58 19.33
CA THR A 368 24.45 1.55 19.41
C THR A 368 23.23 1.15 18.59
N ALA A 369 23.33 0.05 17.84
CA ALA A 369 22.24 -0.50 17.05
C ALA A 369 22.29 -2.03 17.06
N TYR A 370 21.12 -2.66 16.98
CA TYR A 370 20.93 -4.10 16.92
C TYR A 370 20.06 -4.44 15.71
N ARG A 371 20.73 -4.76 14.60
CA ARG A 371 20.10 -5.09 13.32
C ARG A 371 20.43 -6.52 12.95
N VAL A 372 19.46 -7.42 13.12
CA VAL A 372 19.70 -8.86 13.01
C VAL A 372 18.51 -9.59 12.40
N ARG A 373 18.80 -10.73 11.78
CA ARG A 373 17.83 -11.69 11.28
C ARG A 373 18.10 -13.04 11.97
N PHE A 374 17.09 -13.57 12.65
CA PHE A 374 17.13 -14.88 13.32
C PHE A 374 16.22 -15.86 12.62
N THR A 375 16.67 -17.10 12.46
CA THR A 375 15.77 -18.23 12.22
C THR A 375 15.44 -18.88 13.56
N LEU A 376 14.15 -19.04 13.86
CA LEU A 376 13.70 -19.67 15.09
C LEU A 376 13.94 -21.18 15.03
N SER A 377 14.58 -21.73 16.06
CA SER A 377 14.76 -23.17 16.20
C SER A 377 13.55 -23.81 16.87
N GLY A 378 13.28 -25.10 16.58
CA GLY A 378 12.23 -25.85 17.26
C GLY A 378 10.81 -25.61 16.75
N MET A 379 10.64 -25.00 15.56
CA MET A 379 9.32 -24.80 14.95
C MET A 379 8.62 -26.12 14.60
N GLN A 380 9.33 -27.13 14.07
CA GLN A 380 8.87 -28.54 13.91
C GLN A 380 7.37 -28.72 13.61
N GLN A 381 6.84 -28.09 12.56
CA GLN A 381 5.41 -28.21 12.21
C GLN A 381 4.48 -27.71 13.34
N MET A 382 4.86 -26.60 13.99
CA MET A 382 4.08 -25.96 15.05
C MET A 382 2.92 -25.19 14.44
N ASN A 383 1.76 -25.27 15.09
CA ASN A 383 0.67 -24.34 14.84
C ASN A 383 1.09 -22.96 15.37
N VAL A 384 1.30 -22.02 14.46
CA VAL A 384 1.78 -20.67 14.78
C VAL A 384 0.63 -19.66 14.88
N GLN A 385 -0.61 -20.07 14.64
CA GLN A 385 -1.77 -19.20 14.71
C GLN A 385 -1.97 -18.70 16.14
N GLY A 386 -2.20 -17.41 16.31
CA GLY A 386 -2.54 -16.80 17.58
C GLY A 386 -1.75 -15.54 17.87
N GLN A 387 -1.90 -15.03 19.08
CA GLN A 387 -1.22 -13.81 19.50
C GLN A 387 0.20 -14.13 19.97
N TRP A 388 1.18 -13.73 19.17
CA TRP A 388 2.57 -13.66 19.58
C TRP A 388 2.84 -12.33 20.28
N ARG A 389 3.94 -12.26 21.03
CA ARG A 389 4.33 -11.03 21.73
C ARG A 389 5.82 -10.81 21.67
N LEU A 390 6.24 -9.71 21.05
CA LEU A 390 7.62 -9.24 21.09
C LEU A 390 7.80 -8.39 22.36
N VAL A 391 8.76 -8.78 23.19
CA VAL A 391 9.10 -8.06 24.43
C VAL A 391 10.53 -7.56 24.32
N VAL A 392 10.69 -6.25 24.49
CA VAL A 392 11.97 -5.55 24.54
C VAL A 392 12.08 -4.85 25.89
N ALA A 393 13.13 -5.17 26.65
CA ALA A 393 13.35 -4.59 27.97
C ALA A 393 14.74 -3.99 28.08
N ASP A 394 14.82 -2.81 28.67
CA ASP A 394 16.05 -2.19 29.14
C ASP A 394 16.32 -2.61 30.59
N HIS A 395 17.55 -3.02 30.88
CA HIS A 395 17.98 -3.51 32.19
C HIS A 395 18.79 -2.49 33.00
N TYR A 396 19.05 -1.30 32.46
CA TYR A 396 19.78 -0.23 33.14
C TYR A 396 19.01 1.09 33.12
N GLN A 397 19.34 1.98 34.06
CA GLN A 397 18.69 3.27 34.18
C GLN A 397 19.45 4.36 33.41
N GLY A 398 18.71 5.21 32.71
CA GLY A 398 19.13 6.52 32.22
C GLY A 398 19.25 6.63 30.71
N LEU A 399 19.61 5.55 30.02
CA LEU A 399 19.62 5.49 28.56
C LEU A 399 18.31 4.84 28.11
N THR A 400 17.74 5.35 27.01
CA THR A 400 16.54 4.76 26.40
C THR A 400 16.76 4.67 24.90
N GLY A 401 16.00 3.82 24.24
CA GLY A 401 16.13 3.61 22.80
C GLY A 401 14.80 3.39 22.12
N VAL A 402 14.89 2.91 20.89
CA VAL A 402 13.77 2.80 19.97
C VAL A 402 13.85 1.48 19.23
N LEU A 403 12.74 0.77 19.18
CA LEU A 403 12.51 -0.28 18.19
C LEU A 403 11.97 0.38 16.92
N ASN A 404 12.78 0.40 15.86
CA ASN A 404 12.43 0.99 14.57
C ASN A 404 11.57 0.05 13.73
N SER A 405 11.88 -1.25 13.75
CA SER A 405 11.04 -2.27 13.11
C SER A 405 11.27 -3.66 13.68
N ALA A 406 10.23 -4.50 13.56
CA ALA A 406 10.35 -5.95 13.71
C ALA A 406 9.50 -6.65 12.64
N ARG A 407 10.00 -7.77 12.10
CA ARG A 407 9.28 -8.61 11.14
C ARG A 407 9.31 -10.05 11.61
N LEU A 408 8.16 -10.71 11.69
CA LEU A 408 8.02 -12.13 11.91
C LEU A 408 7.48 -12.79 10.63
N SER A 409 8.22 -13.75 10.10
CA SER A 409 7.85 -14.51 8.90
C SER A 409 7.76 -16.00 9.23
N PHE A 410 6.85 -16.73 8.60
CA PHE A 410 6.68 -18.18 8.67
C PHE A 410 6.79 -18.77 7.26
N GLU A 411 7.33 -19.99 7.16
CA GLU A 411 7.39 -20.77 5.93
C GLU A 411 6.90 -22.20 6.18
#